data_AF-A0A7J3MMD7-F1
#
_entry.id   AF-A0A7J3MMD7-F1
#
_cell.length_a   1.000
_cell.length_b   1.000
_cell.length_c   1.000
_cell.angle_alpha   90.00
_cell.angle_beta   90.00
_cell.angle_gamma   90.00
#
_symmetry.space_group_name_H-M   'P 1'
#
loop_
_entity.id
_entity.type
_entity.pdbx_description
1 polymer ?
#
loop_
_entity_poly.entity_id
_entity_poly.type
_entity_poly.pdbx_seq_one_letter_code
_entity_poly.pdbx_strand_id
1 'polypeptide(L)'
;MFIRGMRGLPFGLGKVYDGKIKGIAKTLLSKYGDRFSDDYYANKEFLKKTAIFRSKKILNRVAGYITSVKSSAKRREEVVEVGEE
;
A
#
# COMPACT_ATOMS: atom_id res chain seq x y z
N MET A 1 19.70 2.26 -17.77
CA MET A 1 19.76 1.53 -16.48
C MET A 1 18.78 2.24 -15.54
N PHE A 2 17.53 1.82 -15.36
CA PHE A 2 17.06 0.64 -14.64
C PHE A 2 15.66 0.21 -15.13
N ILE A 3 15.61 -1.00 -15.72
CA ILE A 3 14.48 -1.94 -15.75
C ILE A 3 13.08 -1.35 -16.01
N ARG A 4 12.84 -1.00 -17.27
CA ARG A 4 11.53 -1.09 -17.94
C ARG A 4 11.12 -2.58 -17.96
N GLY A 5 9.86 -2.87 -17.63
CA GLY A 5 9.22 -4.14 -17.96
C GLY A 5 9.50 -5.35 -17.05
N MET A 6 8.79 -5.44 -15.93
CA MET A 6 8.31 -6.73 -15.38
C MET A 6 6.91 -6.52 -14.80
N ARG A 7 5.96 -6.30 -15.70
CA ARG A 7 4.53 -6.30 -15.43
C ARG A 7 4.04 -7.73 -15.71
N GLY A 8 4.27 -8.64 -14.77
CA GLY A 8 3.90 -10.04 -14.95
C GLY A 8 4.32 -10.92 -13.77
N LEU A 9 3.35 -11.26 -12.92
CA LEU A 9 3.28 -12.48 -12.11
C LEU A 9 1.79 -12.85 -11.97
N PRO A 10 1.47 -14.15 -11.82
CA PRO A 10 0.68 -14.94 -12.76
C PRO A 10 -0.85 -14.73 -12.71
N PHE A 11 -1.47 -15.05 -13.86
CA PHE A 11 -2.89 -15.30 -14.07
C PHE A 11 -3.47 -16.26 -13.01
N GLY A 12 -4.67 -15.98 -12.47
CA GLY A 12 -5.54 -17.03 -11.95
C GLY A 12 -6.38 -16.73 -10.69
N LEU A 13 -5.90 -15.95 -9.72
CA LEU A 13 -6.65 -15.60 -8.51
C LEU A 13 -6.30 -14.14 -8.14
N GLY A 14 -7.27 -13.40 -7.59
CA GLY A 14 -7.15 -11.96 -7.33
C GLY A 14 -5.88 -11.53 -6.57
N LYS A 15 -5.62 -10.22 -6.50
CA LYS A 15 -4.41 -9.64 -5.88
C LYS A 15 -4.31 -10.00 -4.38
N VAL A 16 -3.70 -11.15 -4.05
CA VAL A 16 -3.51 -11.61 -2.66
C VAL A 16 -2.13 -11.21 -2.16
N TYR A 17 -2.12 -10.51 -1.02
CA TYR A 17 -0.90 -10.16 -0.30
C TYR A 17 -0.61 -11.19 0.79
N ASP A 18 0.67 -11.51 0.97
CA ASP A 18 1.17 -12.35 2.05
C ASP A 18 0.83 -11.77 3.43
N GLY A 19 0.51 -12.63 4.41
CA GLY A 19 0.14 -12.22 5.76
C GLY A 19 1.20 -11.35 6.45
N LYS A 20 2.49 -11.64 6.24
CA LYS A 20 3.59 -10.86 6.81
C LYS A 20 3.61 -9.44 6.26
N ILE A 21 3.33 -9.28 4.97
CA ILE A 21 3.29 -7.99 4.29
C ILE A 21 2.13 -7.15 4.84
N LYS A 22 0.95 -7.76 5.02
CA LYS A 22 -0.21 -7.11 5.63
C LYS A 22 0.08 -6.68 7.07
N GLY A 23 0.75 -7.53 7.86
CA GLY A 23 1.14 -7.22 9.24
C GLY A 23 2.05 -5.99 9.33
N ILE A 24 3.15 -5.99 8.56
CA ILE A 24 4.09 -4.85 8.52
C ILE A 24 3.36 -3.57 8.08
N ALA A 25 2.54 -3.65 7.04
CA ALA A 25 1.82 -2.49 6.52
C ALA A 25 0.80 -1.95 7.54
N LYS A 26 0.09 -2.82 8.27
CA LYS A 26 -0.82 -2.40 9.35
C LYS A 26 -0.07 -1.70 10.48
N THR A 27 1.08 -2.22 10.90
CA THR A 27 1.91 -1.57 11.93
C THR A 27 2.37 -0.19 11.47
N LEU A 28 2.75 -0.04 10.21
CA LEU A 28 3.16 1.25 9.64
C LEU A 28 1.99 2.22 9.53
N LEU A 29 0.81 1.75 9.09
CA LEU A 29 -0.42 2.55 9.05
C LEU A 29 -0.86 2.99 10.45
N SER A 30 -0.68 2.17 11.48
CA SER A 30 -1.02 2.55 12.85
C SER A 30 -0.11 3.64 13.41
N LYS A 31 1.16 3.70 12.97
CA LYS A 31 2.14 4.68 13.47
C LYS A 31 2.18 5.96 12.64
N TYR A 32 2.00 5.85 11.33
CA TYR A 32 2.19 6.94 10.37
C TYR A 32 1.02 7.09 9.40
N GLY A 33 -0.18 6.62 9.79
CA GLY A 33 -1.36 6.57 8.94
C GLY A 33 -1.71 7.90 8.26
N ASP A 34 -1.50 9.00 8.95
CA ASP A 34 -1.73 10.36 8.46
C ASP A 34 -0.81 10.77 7.31
N ARG A 35 0.43 10.30 7.32
CA ARG A 35 1.44 10.66 6.31
C ARG A 35 1.32 9.86 5.02
N PHE A 36 0.51 8.80 5.02
CA PHE A 36 0.27 7.98 3.82
C PHE A 36 -0.89 8.56 3.00
N SER A 37 -0.64 8.74 1.72
CA SER A 37 -1.61 9.25 0.74
C SER A 37 -2.08 8.15 -0.21
N ASP A 38 -2.90 8.49 -1.19
CA ASP A 38 -3.24 7.64 -2.34
C ASP A 38 -2.03 7.45 -3.29
N ASP A 39 -1.09 8.42 -3.28
CA ASP A 39 0.09 8.40 -4.14
C ASP A 39 1.09 7.27 -3.83
N TYR A 40 1.22 6.34 -4.78
CA TYR A 40 2.13 5.20 -4.66
C TYR A 40 3.61 5.63 -4.56
N TYR A 41 4.04 6.64 -5.33
CA TYR A 41 5.43 7.07 -5.35
C TYR A 41 5.83 7.75 -4.03
N ALA A 42 5.00 8.67 -3.54
CA ALA A 42 5.21 9.33 -2.25
C ALA A 42 5.27 8.31 -1.11
N ASN A 43 4.33 7.36 -1.08
CA ASN A 43 4.31 6.29 -0.08
C ASN A 43 5.58 5.44 -0.12
N LYS A 44 6.06 5.10 -1.32
CA LYS A 44 7.28 4.30 -1.49
C LYS A 44 8.53 5.03 -1.02
N GLU A 45 8.65 6.32 -1.28
CA GLU A 45 9.77 7.14 -0.81
C GLU A 45 9.76 7.30 0.71
N PHE A 46 8.58 7.53 1.28
CA PHE A 46 8.40 7.57 2.73
C PHE A 46 8.83 6.25 3.37
N LEU A 47 8.37 5.11 2.84
CA LEU A 47 8.75 3.78 3.33
C LEU A 47 10.26 3.53 3.31
N LYS A 48 10.98 4.01 2.29
CA LYS A 48 12.45 3.89 2.23
C LYS A 48 13.15 4.68 3.32
N LYS A 49 12.59 5.85 3.69
CA LYS A 49 13.15 6.71 4.75
C LYS A 49 12.83 6.16 6.15
N THR A 50 11.65 5.58 6.32
CA THR A 50 11.16 5.12 7.63
C THR A 50 11.66 3.73 8.02
N ALA A 51 11.85 2.82 7.05
CA ALA A 51 12.18 1.42 7.36
C ALA A 51 13.20 0.81 6.40
N ILE A 52 14.10 0.00 6.95
CA ILE A 52 15.06 -0.79 6.18
C ILE A 52 14.37 -2.09 5.73
N PHE A 53 14.10 -2.22 4.43
CA PHE A 53 13.52 -3.42 3.85
C PHE A 53 14.60 -4.35 3.30
N ARG A 54 14.50 -5.65 3.62
CA ARG A 54 15.40 -6.69 3.10
C ARG A 54 15.40 -6.79 1.55
N SER A 55 14.31 -6.40 0.88
CA SER A 55 14.21 -6.51 -0.58
C SER A 55 13.25 -5.50 -1.20
N LYS A 56 13.58 -5.04 -2.41
CA LYS A 56 12.74 -4.14 -3.22
C LYS A 56 11.34 -4.71 -3.50
N LYS A 57 11.20 -6.03 -3.63
CA LYS A 57 9.90 -6.71 -3.82
C LYS A 57 8.97 -6.51 -2.62
N ILE A 58 9.50 -6.58 -1.39
CA ILE A 58 8.73 -6.40 -0.16
C ILE A 58 8.28 -4.94 -0.05
N LEU A 59 9.19 -3.99 -0.26
CA LEU A 59 8.88 -2.55 -0.28
C LEU A 59 7.73 -2.24 -1.25
N ASN A 60 7.83 -2.71 -2.50
CA ASN A 60 6.79 -2.47 -3.51
C ASN A 60 5.44 -3.09 -3.12
N ARG A 61 5.43 -4.29 -2.53
CA ARG A 61 4.20 -4.93 -2.06
C ARG A 61 3.58 -4.21 -0.86
N VAL A 62 4.40 -3.72 0.08
CA VAL A 62 3.93 -2.93 1.22
C VAL A 62 3.33 -1.61 0.74
N ALA A 63 4.06 -0.85 -0.10
CA ALA A 63 3.56 0.39 -0.70
C ALA A 63 2.23 0.16 -1.44
N GLY A 64 2.17 -0.91 -2.24
CA GLY A 64 0.95 -1.25 -2.97
C GLY A 64 -0.21 -1.71 -2.09
N TYR A 65 0.04 -2.28 -0.90
CA TYR A 65 -1.03 -2.59 0.06
C TYR A 65 -1.55 -1.32 0.73
N ILE A 66 -0.66 -0.42 1.14
CA ILE A 66 -1.01 0.86 1.78
C ILE A 66 -1.88 1.72 0.85
N THR A 67 -1.48 1.89 -0.41
CA THR A 67 -2.29 2.61 -1.41
C THR A 67 -3.65 1.92 -1.61
N SER A 68 -3.69 0.59 -1.67
CA SER A 68 -4.96 -0.15 -1.81
C SER A 68 -5.89 0.07 -0.61
N VAL A 69 -5.34 0.15 0.60
CA VAL A 69 -6.11 0.41 1.83
C VAL A 69 -6.64 1.84 1.83
N LYS A 70 -5.80 2.84 1.51
CA LYS A 70 -6.20 4.26 1.45
C LYS A 70 -7.24 4.53 0.36
N SER A 71 -7.07 3.95 -0.83
CA SER A 71 -8.04 4.04 -1.92
C SER A 71 -9.39 3.40 -1.55
N SER A 72 -9.37 2.26 -0.84
CA SER A 72 -10.58 1.61 -0.35
C SER A 72 -11.24 2.37 0.81
N ALA A 73 -10.44 3.03 1.66
CA ALA A 73 -10.92 3.87 2.75
C ALA A 73 -11.62 5.12 2.21
N LYS A 74 -11.01 5.81 1.22
CA LYS A 74 -11.63 6.94 0.54
C LYS A 74 -13.02 6.58 -0.03
N ARG A 75 -13.11 5.43 -0.69
CA ARG A 75 -14.39 4.91 -1.20
C ARG A 75 -15.40 4.53 -0.11
N ARG A 76 -14.96 4.27 1.12
CA ARG A 76 -15.83 3.99 2.27
C ARG A 76 -16.23 5.27 3.02
N GLU A 77 -15.34 6.23 3.11
CA GLU A 77 -15.55 7.51 3.79
C GLU A 77 -16.59 8.36 3.04
N GLU A 78 -16.59 8.30 1.70
CA GLU A 78 -17.64 8.88 0.85
C GLU A 78 -19.05 8.30 1.10
N VAL A 79 -19.18 7.19 1.83
CA VAL A 79 -20.48 6.56 2.18
C VAL A 79 -20.94 6.94 3.59
N VAL A 80 -20.05 7.46 4.45
CA VAL A 80 -20.40 7.79 5.84
C VAL A 80 -21.00 9.21 5.95
N GLU A 81 -20.63 10.14 5.07
CA GLU A 81 -21.23 11.50 5.03
C GLU A 81 -22.66 11.54 4.45
N VAL A 82 -23.15 10.48 3.79
CA VAL A 82 -24.49 10.45 3.18
C VAL A 82 -25.56 9.88 4.14
N GLY A 83 -25.17 9.52 5.37
CA GLY A 83 -26.03 8.85 6.35
C GLY A 83 -26.57 9.74 7.48
N GLU A 84 -26.33 11.05 7.45
CA GLU A 84 -26.89 12.01 8.40
C GLU A 84 -27.82 13.00 7.69
N GLU A 85 -28.88 12.50 7.05
CA GLU A 85 -30.11 13.28 6.77
C GLU A 85 -31.35 12.41 6.97
#